data_AF-A0AB74ABY2-F1
#
_entry.id   AF-A0AB74ABY2-F1
#
_cell.length_a   1.000
_cell.length_b   1.000
_cell.length_c   1.000
_cell.angle_alpha   90.00
_cell.angle_beta   90.00
_cell.angle_gamma   90.00
#
_symmetry.space_group_name_H-M   'P 1'
#
loop_
_entity.id
_entity.type
_entity.pdbx_description
1 polymer ?
#
loop_
_entity_poly.entity_id
_entity_poly.type
_entity_poly.pdbx_seq_one_letter_code
_entity_poly.pdbx_strand_id
1 'polypeptide(L)'
;MSNQSSSTPAQNHPRFVWFSLIPVIPAIAWILTQFGTGTANLVACAVLLAIGLGTCAWAARSQQNEVRRAVAQALDHHQAHSAQSSAMASNAQFNEILLGAMPIWAKQVESSRQQTETAIVELSTRFMGISERLQETVQASQHAAGELDGQNADGALKVLSQSDSELSRVIDSLKSTQASRDQTLSQVRSLTAYTGELRTMAADVAAIAAQTNLLA
;
A
#
# COMPACT_ATOMS: atom_id res chain seq x y z
N MET A 1 22.13 21.29 -14.93
CA MET A 1 23.24 20.35 -15.23
C MET A 1 22.65 18.95 -15.18
N SER A 2 21.82 18.52 -16.15
CA SER A 2 22.13 18.15 -17.55
C SER A 2 22.91 16.83 -17.66
N ASN A 3 22.26 15.69 -17.38
CA ASN A 3 22.76 14.37 -17.81
C ASN A 3 21.79 13.79 -18.83
N GLN A 4 22.03 14.14 -20.10
CA GLN A 4 21.45 13.46 -21.26
C GLN A 4 22.25 12.18 -21.48
N SER A 5 21.65 11.04 -21.17
CA SER A 5 22.12 9.74 -21.65
C SER A 5 21.89 9.69 -23.16
N SER A 6 22.96 9.89 -23.92
CA SER A 6 23.01 9.69 -25.36
C SER A 6 22.70 8.23 -25.67
N SER A 7 21.47 7.94 -26.05
CA SER A 7 21.10 6.72 -26.73
C SER A 7 21.85 6.65 -28.05
N THR A 8 22.78 5.71 -28.15
CA THR A 8 23.44 5.33 -29.40
C THR A 8 22.37 5.02 -30.44
N PRO A 9 22.31 5.72 -31.59
CA PRO A 9 21.37 5.36 -32.64
C PRO A 9 21.79 3.99 -33.17
N ALA A 10 20.84 3.05 -33.11
CA ALA A 10 20.95 1.75 -33.73
C ALA A 10 21.47 1.92 -35.16
N GLN A 11 22.63 1.34 -35.41
CA GLN A 11 23.26 1.34 -36.72
C GLN A 11 22.34 0.61 -37.69
N ASN A 12 21.54 1.40 -38.40
CA ASN A 12 20.78 1.00 -39.56
C ASN A 12 21.77 0.30 -40.51
N HIS A 13 21.57 -1.00 -40.73
CA HIS A 13 22.36 -1.86 -41.62
C HIS A 13 21.68 -2.06 -42.99
N PRO A 14 21.30 -1.02 -43.78
CA PRO A 14 20.90 -1.21 -45.17
C PRO A 14 22.11 -1.29 -46.12
N ARG A 15 23.32 -0.99 -45.65
CA ARG A 15 24.53 -0.90 -46.51
C ARG A 15 25.01 -2.26 -47.02
N PHE A 16 24.76 -3.35 -46.26
CA PHE A 16 25.28 -4.67 -46.59
C PHE A 16 24.56 -5.35 -47.77
N VAL A 17 23.24 -5.18 -47.86
CA VAL A 17 22.43 -5.74 -48.97
C VAL A 17 22.75 -5.03 -50.29
N TRP A 18 22.98 -3.72 -50.25
CA TRP A 18 23.39 -2.95 -51.43
C TRP A 18 24.78 -3.36 -51.96
N PHE A 19 25.70 -3.73 -51.06
CA PHE A 19 27.06 -4.14 -51.43
C PHE A 19 27.12 -5.46 -52.20
N SER A 20 26.18 -6.39 -51.95
CA SER A 20 26.16 -7.69 -52.62
C SER A 20 25.72 -7.61 -54.10
N LEU A 21 25.07 -6.52 -54.52
CA LEU A 21 24.59 -6.33 -55.90
C LEU A 21 25.67 -5.71 -56.81
N ILE A 22 26.62 -4.97 -56.22
CA ILE A 22 27.71 -4.28 -56.92
C ILE A 22 28.61 -5.22 -57.74
N PRO A 23 29.01 -6.42 -57.26
CA PRO A 23 29.88 -7.29 -58.06
C PRO A 23 29.12 -8.13 -59.11
N VAL A 24 27.80 -8.27 -58.98
CA VAL A 24 27.01 -9.17 -59.86
C VAL A 24 26.79 -8.56 -61.24
N ILE A 25 26.55 -7.25 -61.30
CA ILE A 25 26.33 -6.50 -62.55
C ILE A 25 27.56 -6.53 -63.48
N PRO A 26 28.80 -6.22 -63.02
CA PRO A 26 29.98 -6.27 -63.87
C PRO A 26 30.35 -7.72 -64.27
N ALA A 27 30.08 -8.71 -63.41
CA ALA A 27 30.33 -10.11 -63.74
C ALA A 27 29.42 -10.60 -64.90
N ILE A 28 28.14 -10.22 -64.92
CA ILE A 28 27.21 -10.55 -66.00
C ILE A 28 27.58 -9.81 -67.29
N ALA A 29 27.95 -8.52 -67.20
CA ALA A 29 28.39 -7.76 -68.36
C ALA A 29 29.67 -8.35 -68.98
N TRP A 30 30.62 -8.78 -68.15
CA TRP A 30 31.87 -9.42 -68.62
C TRP A 30 31.63 -10.79 -69.27
N ILE A 31 30.67 -11.57 -68.77
CA ILE A 31 30.35 -12.89 -69.34
C ILE A 31 29.66 -12.75 -70.72
N LEU A 32 28.85 -11.70 -70.90
CA LEU A 32 28.12 -11.44 -72.14
C LEU A 32 29.03 -10.92 -73.26
N THR A 33 30.10 -10.19 -72.94
CA THR A 33 31.03 -9.65 -73.93
C THR A 33 32.01 -10.70 -74.48
N GLN A 34 32.32 -11.76 -73.73
CA GLN A 34 33.34 -12.75 -74.14
C GLN A 34 32.80 -14.04 -74.78
N PHE A 35 31.58 -14.51 -74.46
CA PHE A 35 31.13 -15.86 -74.84
C PHE A 35 29.86 -15.95 -75.70
N GLY A 36 29.21 -14.83 -76.02
CA GLY A 36 27.98 -14.80 -76.83
C GLY A 36 26.74 -15.40 -76.14
N THR A 37 25.60 -15.39 -76.83
CA THR A 37 24.28 -15.83 -76.32
C THR A 37 24.03 -17.33 -76.51
N GLY A 38 24.94 -18.18 -76.02
CA GLY A 38 24.70 -19.63 -75.95
C GLY A 38 23.69 -19.98 -74.84
N THR A 39 22.90 -21.04 -75.02
CA THR A 39 21.92 -21.51 -74.00
C THR A 39 22.58 -21.77 -72.64
N ALA A 40 23.84 -22.24 -72.63
CA ALA A 40 24.63 -22.45 -71.42
C ALA A 40 24.90 -21.15 -70.63
N ASN A 41 25.08 -20.01 -71.31
CA ASN A 41 25.37 -18.73 -70.67
C ASN A 41 24.12 -18.13 -70.00
N LEU A 42 22.94 -18.34 -70.61
CA LEU A 42 21.65 -17.97 -70.01
C LEU A 42 21.37 -18.76 -68.72
N VAL A 43 21.71 -20.05 -68.70
CA VAL A 43 21.59 -20.87 -67.49
C VAL A 43 22.53 -20.38 -66.39
N ALA A 44 23.78 -20.03 -66.73
CA ALA A 44 24.74 -19.47 -65.77
C ALA A 44 24.24 -18.13 -65.16
N CYS A 45 23.69 -17.23 -65.97
CA CYS A 45 23.08 -15.98 -65.49
C CYS A 45 21.87 -16.24 -64.59
N ALA A 46 21.00 -17.18 -64.94
CA ALA A 46 19.84 -17.55 -64.12
C ALA A 46 20.25 -18.11 -62.76
N VAL A 47 21.31 -18.93 -62.71
CA VAL A 47 21.86 -19.49 -61.46
C VAL A 47 22.43 -18.38 -60.57
N LEU A 48 23.18 -17.42 -61.12
CA LEU A 48 23.73 -16.31 -60.34
C LEU A 48 22.64 -15.41 -59.76
N LEU A 49 21.58 -15.12 -60.52
CA LEU A 49 20.43 -14.36 -60.02
C LEU A 49 19.70 -15.11 -58.91
N ALA A 50 19.50 -16.42 -59.05
CA ALA A 50 18.86 -17.24 -58.03
C ALA A 50 19.66 -17.26 -56.71
N ILE A 51 20.99 -17.37 -56.80
CA ILE A 51 21.86 -17.33 -55.62
C ILE A 51 21.80 -15.94 -54.95
N GLY A 52 21.90 -14.86 -55.74
CA GLY A 52 21.84 -13.49 -55.21
C GLY A 52 20.50 -13.16 -54.54
N LEU A 53 19.39 -13.61 -55.12
CA LEU A 53 18.06 -13.45 -54.51
C LEU A 53 17.91 -14.30 -53.23
N GLY A 54 18.46 -15.52 -53.23
CA GLY A 54 18.46 -16.40 -52.06
C GLY A 54 19.23 -15.81 -50.88
N THR A 55 20.43 -15.28 -51.11
CA THR A 55 21.25 -14.64 -50.06
C THR A 55 20.61 -13.36 -49.55
N CYS A 56 19.99 -12.55 -50.42
CA CYS A 56 19.26 -11.35 -50.00
C CYS A 56 18.02 -11.70 -49.17
N ALA A 57 17.24 -12.69 -49.57
CA ALA A 57 16.06 -13.12 -48.82
C ALA A 57 16.44 -13.74 -47.47
N TRP A 58 17.55 -14.47 -47.40
CA TRP A 58 18.05 -15.05 -46.15
C TRP A 58 18.59 -13.97 -45.20
N ALA A 59 19.37 -13.02 -45.71
CA ALA A 59 19.87 -11.89 -44.92
C ALA A 59 18.74 -10.95 -44.43
N ALA A 60 17.73 -10.70 -45.26
CA ALA A 60 16.56 -9.93 -44.86
C ALA A 60 15.75 -10.65 -43.77
N ARG A 61 15.58 -11.97 -43.87
CA ARG A 61 14.89 -12.78 -42.86
C ARG A 61 15.68 -12.90 -41.55
N SER A 62 16.99 -13.02 -41.60
CA SER A 62 17.82 -13.08 -40.39
C SER A 62 17.80 -11.75 -39.63
N GLN A 63 17.87 -10.63 -40.35
CA GLN A 63 17.87 -9.29 -39.76
C GLN A 63 16.51 -8.94 -39.12
N GLN A 64 15.40 -9.42 -39.70
CA GLN A 64 14.07 -9.22 -39.10
C GLN A 64 13.95 -9.86 -37.71
N ASN A 65 14.63 -10.99 -37.46
CA ASN A 65 14.60 -11.63 -36.15
C ASN A 65 15.36 -10.83 -35.09
N GLU A 66 16.47 -10.18 -35.45
CA GLU A 66 17.23 -9.34 -34.53
C GLU A 66 16.49 -8.05 -34.19
N VAL A 67 15.88 -7.39 -35.18
CA VAL A 67 15.07 -6.18 -34.95
C VAL A 67 13.86 -6.49 -34.07
N ARG A 68 13.17 -7.62 -34.30
CA ARG A 68 12.04 -8.04 -33.45
C ARG A 68 12.48 -8.28 -32.00
N ARG A 69 13.67 -8.86 -31.78
CA ARG A 69 14.23 -9.06 -30.44
C ARG A 69 14.59 -7.74 -29.77
N ALA A 70 15.23 -6.82 -30.49
CA ALA A 70 15.57 -5.50 -29.96
C ALA A 70 14.33 -4.68 -29.59
N VAL A 71 13.28 -4.73 -30.42
CA VAL A 71 12.00 -4.06 -30.12
C VAL A 71 11.30 -4.70 -28.93
N ALA A 72 11.27 -6.03 -28.83
CA ALA A 72 10.69 -6.73 -27.67
C ALA A 72 11.42 -6.36 -26.37
N GLN A 73 12.76 -6.33 -26.38
CA GLN A 73 13.56 -5.93 -25.23
C GLN A 73 13.35 -4.46 -24.83
N ALA A 74 13.23 -3.56 -25.82
CA ALA A 74 12.93 -2.15 -25.54
C ALA A 74 11.53 -1.98 -24.92
N LEU A 75 10.54 -2.72 -25.42
CA LEU A 75 9.17 -2.71 -24.88
C LEU A 75 9.14 -3.22 -23.44
N ASP A 76 9.79 -4.37 -23.17
CA ASP A 76 9.86 -4.96 -21.83
C ASP A 76 10.52 -4.00 -20.83
N HIS A 77 11.59 -3.31 -21.24
CA HIS A 77 12.27 -2.35 -20.37
C HIS A 77 11.35 -1.16 -20.03
N HIS A 78 10.65 -0.60 -21.02
CA HIS A 78 9.68 0.47 -20.79
C HIS A 78 8.49 0.01 -19.94
N GLN A 79 8.03 -1.22 -20.13
CA GLN A 79 6.93 -1.79 -19.37
C GLN A 79 7.33 -2.08 -17.91
N ALA A 80 8.54 -2.59 -17.67
CA ALA A 80 9.05 -2.79 -16.32
C ALA A 80 9.20 -1.47 -15.54
N HIS A 81 9.76 -0.42 -16.17
CA HIS A 81 9.90 0.90 -15.55
C HIS A 81 8.56 1.56 -15.24
N SER A 82 7.59 1.46 -16.15
CA SER A 82 6.25 2.02 -15.93
C SER A 82 5.45 1.23 -14.89
N ALA A 83 5.60 -0.09 -14.83
CA ALA A 83 5.02 -0.92 -13.78
C ALA A 83 5.61 -0.59 -12.40
N GLN A 84 6.94 -0.40 -12.30
CA GLN A 84 7.58 -0.02 -11.05
C GLN A 84 7.17 1.40 -10.61
N SER A 85 7.16 2.36 -11.55
CA SER A 85 6.75 3.74 -11.27
C SER A 85 5.29 3.84 -10.82
N SER A 86 4.40 3.08 -11.45
CA SER A 86 2.98 3.04 -11.05
C SER A 86 2.78 2.38 -9.68
N ALA A 87 3.53 1.31 -9.36
CA ALA A 87 3.53 0.71 -8.03
C ALA A 87 4.06 1.66 -6.94
N MET A 88 5.11 2.45 -7.23
CA MET A 88 5.60 3.46 -6.29
C MET A 88 4.58 4.59 -6.09
N ALA A 89 3.94 5.06 -7.16
CA ALA A 89 2.89 6.07 -7.10
C ALA A 89 1.67 5.59 -6.30
N SER A 90 1.23 4.34 -6.51
CA SER A 90 0.10 3.77 -5.75
C SER A 90 0.42 3.64 -4.25
N ASN A 91 1.64 3.23 -3.90
CA ASN A 91 2.07 3.18 -2.51
C ASN A 91 2.14 4.58 -1.87
N ALA A 92 2.64 5.58 -2.60
CA ALA A 92 2.68 6.96 -2.11
C ALA A 92 1.26 7.51 -1.85
N GLN A 93 0.34 7.30 -2.79
CA GLN A 93 -1.06 7.70 -2.66
C GLN A 93 -1.74 6.99 -1.48
N PHE A 94 -1.50 5.69 -1.29
CA PHE A 94 -2.06 4.95 -0.16
C PHE A 94 -1.52 5.47 1.18
N ASN A 95 -0.22 5.75 1.26
CA ASN A 95 0.39 6.33 2.46
C ASN A 95 -0.18 7.73 2.78
N GLU A 96 -0.46 8.55 1.77
CA GLU A 96 -1.11 9.85 1.95
C GLU A 96 -2.53 9.71 2.53
N ILE A 97 -3.32 8.77 2.00
CA ILE A 97 -4.67 8.49 2.51
C ILE A 97 -4.60 7.98 3.96
N LEU A 98 -3.68 7.07 4.26
CA LEU A 98 -3.50 6.55 5.63
C LEU A 98 -3.09 7.65 6.61
N LEU A 99 -2.16 8.52 6.22
CA LEU A 99 -1.74 9.67 7.02
C LEU A 99 -2.91 10.65 7.26
N GLY A 100 -3.78 10.84 6.26
CA GLY A 100 -4.99 11.64 6.40
C GLY A 100 -6.08 11.01 7.27
N ALA A 101 -6.20 9.67 7.27
CA ALA A 101 -7.22 8.95 8.03
C ALA A 101 -6.87 8.76 9.51
N MET A 102 -5.58 8.57 9.85
CA MET A 102 -5.09 8.43 11.23
C MET A 102 -5.61 9.50 12.21
N PRO A 103 -5.54 10.82 11.90
CA PRO A 103 -6.05 11.84 12.82
C PRO A 103 -7.57 11.79 12.99
N ILE A 104 -8.32 11.36 11.97
CA ILE A 104 -9.77 11.19 12.06
C ILE A 104 -10.09 10.08 13.05
N TRP A 105 -9.42 8.93 12.95
CA TRP A 105 -9.61 7.82 13.89
C TRP A 105 -9.20 8.21 15.32
N ALA A 106 -8.08 8.91 15.50
CA ALA A 106 -7.67 9.42 16.80
C ALA A 106 -8.73 10.34 17.41
N LYS A 107 -9.27 11.28 16.62
CA LYS A 107 -10.36 12.17 17.05
C LYS A 107 -11.64 11.41 17.39
N GLN A 108 -11.98 10.38 16.62
CA GLN A 108 -13.17 9.57 16.85
C GLN A 108 -13.06 8.76 18.15
N VAL A 109 -11.88 8.19 18.44
CA VAL A 109 -11.62 7.47 19.69
C VAL A 109 -11.73 8.43 20.89
N GLU A 110 -11.15 9.62 20.81
CA GLU A 110 -11.24 10.60 21.89
C GLU A 110 -12.67 11.10 22.10
N SER A 111 -13.41 11.36 21.01
CA SER A 111 -14.82 11.73 21.06
C SER A 111 -15.67 10.64 21.73
N SER A 112 -15.46 9.38 21.35
CA SER A 112 -16.14 8.24 21.97
C SER A 112 -15.81 8.11 23.47
N ARG A 113 -14.55 8.36 23.87
CA ARG A 113 -14.13 8.40 25.28
C ARG A 113 -14.90 9.47 26.06
N GLN A 114 -14.90 10.70 25.53
CA GLN A 114 -15.55 11.84 26.18
C GLN A 114 -17.07 11.65 26.25
N GLN A 115 -17.69 11.07 25.23
CA GLN A 115 -19.11 10.70 25.25
C GLN A 115 -19.42 9.66 26.33
N THR A 116 -18.56 8.64 26.47
CA THR A 116 -18.74 7.61 27.49
C THR A 116 -18.62 8.19 28.91
N GLU A 117 -17.61 9.03 29.14
CA GLU A 117 -17.42 9.73 30.42
C GLU A 117 -18.63 10.60 30.76
N THR A 118 -19.10 11.39 29.80
CA THR A 118 -20.29 12.25 29.95
C THR A 118 -21.53 11.42 30.28
N ALA A 119 -21.76 10.32 29.55
CA ALA A 119 -22.91 9.44 29.78
C ALA A 119 -22.87 8.78 31.16
N ILE A 120 -21.69 8.39 31.64
CA ILE A 120 -21.53 7.81 32.98
C ILE A 120 -21.83 8.85 34.07
N VAL A 121 -21.34 10.08 33.92
CA VAL A 121 -21.62 11.17 34.87
C VAL A 121 -23.11 11.50 34.89
N GLU A 122 -23.74 11.61 33.73
CA GLU A 122 -25.17 11.88 33.61
C GLU A 122 -26.01 10.75 34.24
N LEU A 123 -25.67 9.49 33.96
CA LEU A 123 -26.35 8.34 34.54
C LEU A 123 -26.21 8.32 36.07
N SER A 124 -25.01 8.59 36.59
CA SER A 124 -24.75 8.65 38.03
C SER A 124 -25.56 9.77 38.69
N THR A 125 -25.62 10.94 38.05
CA THR A 125 -26.40 12.10 38.55
C THR A 125 -27.89 11.80 38.56
N ARG A 126 -28.43 11.21 37.48
CA ARG A 126 -29.83 10.80 37.41
C ARG A 126 -30.16 9.76 38.48
N PHE A 127 -29.26 8.80 38.72
CA PHE A 127 -29.47 7.76 39.72
C PHE A 127 -29.47 8.32 41.14
N MET A 128 -28.54 9.24 41.47
CA MET A 128 -28.55 9.95 42.76
C MET A 128 -29.85 10.71 42.98
N GLY A 129 -30.34 11.45 41.95
CA GLY A 129 -31.61 12.17 42.05
C GLY A 129 -32.84 11.25 42.20
N ILE A 130 -32.81 10.05 41.61
CA ILE A 130 -33.85 9.04 41.83
C ILE A 130 -33.79 8.51 43.27
N SER A 131 -32.60 8.24 43.79
CA SER A 131 -32.40 7.76 45.16
C SER A 131 -32.89 8.76 46.20
N GLU A 132 -32.54 10.04 46.03
CA GLU A 132 -32.97 11.14 46.91
C GLU A 132 -34.51 11.27 46.93
N ARG A 133 -35.16 11.26 45.76
CA ARG A 133 -36.63 11.28 45.67
C ARG A 133 -37.28 10.07 46.32
N LEU A 134 -36.68 8.89 46.18
CA LEU A 134 -37.18 7.67 46.83
C LEU A 134 -37.09 7.81 48.36
N GLN A 135 -35.98 8.32 48.86
CA GLN A 135 -35.71 8.59 50.28
C GLN A 135 -36.70 9.61 50.86
N GLU A 136 -36.93 10.72 50.17
CA GLU A 136 -37.96 11.72 50.54
C GLU A 136 -39.36 11.09 50.57
N THR A 137 -39.72 10.30 49.55
CA THR A 137 -41.04 9.64 49.48
C THR A 137 -41.24 8.65 50.62
N VAL A 138 -40.21 7.85 50.93
CA VAL A 138 -40.24 6.89 52.04
C VAL A 138 -40.31 7.61 53.38
N GLN A 139 -39.55 8.68 53.58
CA GLN A 139 -39.57 9.45 54.82
C GLN A 139 -40.92 10.16 55.02
N ALA A 140 -41.50 10.74 53.96
CA ALA A 140 -42.84 11.32 54.00
C ALA A 140 -43.92 10.27 54.30
N SER A 141 -43.81 9.07 53.69
CA SER A 141 -44.73 7.96 53.96
C SER A 141 -44.59 7.42 55.38
N GLN A 142 -43.38 7.36 55.92
CA GLN A 142 -43.13 7.02 57.33
C GLN A 142 -43.62 8.09 58.30
N HIS A 143 -43.49 9.37 57.97
CA HIS A 143 -44.01 10.45 58.81
C HIS A 143 -45.53 10.38 58.89
N ALA A 144 -46.19 10.16 57.75
CA ALA A 144 -47.64 9.93 57.70
C ALA A 144 -48.08 8.64 58.41
N ALA A 145 -47.27 7.57 58.37
CA ALA A 145 -47.57 6.29 59.04
C ALA A 145 -47.20 6.25 60.52
N GLY A 146 -46.18 7.02 60.95
CA GLY A 146 -45.74 7.15 62.34
C GLY A 146 -46.69 7.97 63.19
N GLU A 147 -47.55 8.78 62.56
CA GLU A 147 -48.73 9.37 63.19
C GLU A 147 -49.84 8.33 63.44
N LEU A 148 -49.69 7.09 62.92
CA LEU A 148 -50.70 6.02 63.00
C LEU A 148 -50.31 4.76 63.80
N ASP A 149 -49.05 4.28 63.86
CA ASP A 149 -48.60 3.28 64.85
C ASP A 149 -47.06 3.04 64.78
N GLY A 150 -46.37 3.02 65.93
CA GLY A 150 -44.93 3.27 66.07
C GLY A 150 -43.93 2.15 65.74
N GLN A 151 -44.30 1.09 65.01
CA GLN A 151 -43.45 -0.12 64.88
C GLN A 151 -42.82 -0.38 63.49
N ASN A 152 -43.25 0.31 62.42
CA ASN A 152 -42.80 0.01 61.04
C ASN A 152 -41.72 0.95 60.47
N ALA A 153 -41.38 2.05 61.16
CA ALA A 153 -40.46 3.07 60.65
C ALA A 153 -38.97 2.64 60.65
N ASP A 154 -38.55 1.81 61.61
CA ASP A 154 -37.14 1.46 61.81
C ASP A 154 -36.58 0.53 60.70
N GLY A 155 -37.43 -0.33 60.14
CA GLY A 155 -37.04 -1.27 59.08
C GLY A 155 -36.69 -0.60 57.76
N ALA A 156 -37.40 0.46 57.38
CA ALA A 156 -37.19 1.16 56.12
C ALA A 156 -35.94 2.05 56.12
N LEU A 157 -35.58 2.65 57.27
CA LEU A 157 -34.32 3.39 57.43
C LEU A 157 -33.09 2.48 57.28
N LYS A 158 -33.18 1.25 57.81
CA LYS A 158 -32.12 0.25 57.70
C LYS A 158 -31.86 -0.18 56.25
N VAL A 159 -32.93 -0.48 55.50
CA VAL A 159 -32.84 -0.86 54.07
C VAL A 159 -32.25 0.26 53.22
N LEU A 160 -32.56 1.51 53.56
CA LEU A 160 -32.03 2.68 52.86
C LEU A 160 -30.54 2.89 53.11
N SER A 161 -30.09 2.80 54.37
CA SER A 161 -28.65 2.87 54.69
C SER A 161 -27.84 1.76 54.01
N GLN A 162 -28.43 0.58 53.87
CA GLN A 162 -27.82 -0.53 53.16
C GLN A 162 -27.73 -0.26 51.65
N SER A 163 -28.76 0.38 51.07
CA SER A 163 -28.79 0.73 49.66
C SER A 163 -27.77 1.82 49.31
N ASP A 164 -27.59 2.83 50.17
CA ASP A 164 -26.52 3.84 50.02
C ASP A 164 -25.12 3.23 50.06
N SER A 165 -24.90 2.28 50.98
CA SER A 165 -23.66 1.51 51.08
C SER A 165 -23.37 0.74 49.79
N GLU A 166 -24.36 0.01 49.27
CA GLU A 166 -24.22 -0.73 48.00
C GLU A 166 -23.99 0.21 46.81
N LEU A 167 -24.62 1.39 46.80
CA LEU A 167 -24.44 2.39 45.75
C LEU A 167 -23.02 2.96 45.72
N SER A 168 -22.46 3.32 46.88
CA SER A 168 -21.04 3.71 46.98
C SER A 168 -20.13 2.63 46.40
N ARG A 169 -20.44 1.37 46.71
CA ARG A 169 -19.65 0.22 46.23
C ARG A 169 -19.72 0.05 44.71
N VAL A 170 -20.87 0.29 44.10
CA VAL A 170 -21.04 0.26 42.63
C VAL A 170 -20.30 1.42 41.98
N ILE A 171 -20.36 2.62 42.55
CA ILE A 171 -19.62 3.80 42.05
C ILE A 171 -18.11 3.54 42.10
N ASP A 172 -17.61 3.00 43.21
CA ASP A 172 -16.20 2.64 43.35
C ASP A 172 -15.77 1.58 42.34
N SER A 173 -16.63 0.60 42.06
CA SER A 173 -16.40 -0.42 41.03
C SER A 173 -16.35 0.19 39.61
N LEU A 174 -17.25 1.13 39.31
CA LEU A 174 -17.28 1.81 38.02
C LEU A 174 -16.01 2.67 37.83
N LYS A 175 -15.60 3.38 38.89
CA LYS A 175 -14.39 4.20 38.92
C LYS A 175 -13.11 3.35 38.77
N SER A 176 -13.06 2.20 39.44
CA SER A 176 -11.99 1.21 39.29
C SER A 176 -11.89 0.68 37.85
N THR A 177 -13.05 0.35 37.25
CA THR A 177 -13.12 -0.10 35.86
C THR A 177 -12.63 0.97 34.89
N GLN A 178 -13.01 2.23 35.13
CA GLN A 178 -12.53 3.38 34.34
C GLN A 178 -11.01 3.55 34.45
N ALA A 179 -10.45 3.49 35.66
CA ALA A 179 -9.01 3.58 35.87
C ALA A 179 -8.24 2.43 35.18
N SER A 180 -8.76 1.21 35.26
CA SER A 180 -8.17 0.04 34.60
C SER A 180 -8.18 0.15 33.08
N ARG A 181 -9.24 0.74 32.51
CA ARG A 181 -9.33 1.07 31.07
C ARG A 181 -8.28 2.10 30.67
N ASP A 182 -8.11 3.18 31.45
CA ASP A 182 -7.13 4.22 31.18
C ASP A 182 -5.69 3.68 31.24
N GLN A 183 -5.40 2.80 32.20
CA GLN A 183 -4.12 2.09 32.28
C GLN A 183 -3.88 1.21 31.05
N THR A 184 -4.88 0.44 30.62
CA THR A 184 -4.77 -0.42 29.44
C THR A 184 -4.52 0.41 28.17
N LEU A 185 -5.20 1.55 28.02
CA LEU A 185 -4.98 2.47 26.89
C LEU A 185 -3.57 3.07 26.90
N SER A 186 -3.03 3.39 28.08
CA SER A 186 -1.63 3.82 28.23
C SER A 186 -0.65 2.73 27.75
N GLN A 187 -0.92 1.48 28.12
CA GLN A 187 -0.07 0.34 27.76
C GLN A 187 -0.11 0.03 26.25
N VAL A 188 -1.29 0.15 25.62
CA VAL A 188 -1.43 0.05 24.16
C VAL A 188 -0.66 1.17 23.45
N ARG A 189 -0.71 2.41 23.95
CA ARG A 189 0.08 3.54 23.41
C ARG A 189 1.59 3.27 23.50
N SER A 190 2.05 2.66 24.59
CA SER A 190 3.46 2.26 24.75
C SER A 190 3.90 1.19 23.74
N LEU A 191 3.04 0.20 23.44
CA LEU A 191 3.31 -0.82 22.41
C LEU A 191 3.42 -0.22 21.00
N THR A 192 2.59 0.78 20.69
CA THR A 192 2.70 1.55 19.42
C THR A 192 4.03 2.32 19.33
N ALA A 193 4.57 2.80 20.45
CA ALA A 193 5.90 3.42 20.48
C ALA A 193 7.02 2.39 20.23
N TYR A 194 6.94 1.21 20.84
CA TYR A 194 7.92 0.13 20.67
C TYR A 194 7.97 -0.40 19.23
N THR A 195 6.82 -0.46 18.55
CA THR A 195 6.77 -0.78 17.11
C THR A 195 7.41 0.30 16.23
N GLY A 196 7.36 1.56 16.66
CA GLY A 196 8.12 2.64 16.04
C GLY A 196 9.64 2.44 16.16
N GLU A 197 10.11 2.01 17.33
CA GLU A 197 11.53 1.75 17.61
C GLU A 197 12.05 0.54 16.80
N LEU A 198 11.25 -0.53 16.67
CA LEU A 198 11.56 -1.67 15.79
C LEU A 198 11.63 -1.27 14.31
N ARG A 199 10.76 -0.36 13.85
CA ARG A 199 10.83 0.16 12.47
C ARG A 199 12.13 0.93 12.23
N THR A 200 12.59 1.71 13.20
CA THR A 200 13.88 2.41 13.12
C THR A 200 15.04 1.42 13.06
N MET A 201 15.05 0.40 13.92
CA MET A 201 16.08 -0.66 13.87
C MET A 201 16.07 -1.42 12.54
N ALA A 202 14.91 -1.70 11.96
CA ALA A 202 14.81 -2.33 10.64
C ALA A 202 15.37 -1.44 9.52
N ALA A 203 15.16 -0.12 9.60
CA ALA A 203 15.73 0.84 8.66
C ALA A 203 17.27 0.90 8.76
N ASP A 204 17.82 0.85 9.98
CA ASP A 204 19.27 0.83 10.21
C ASP A 204 19.91 -0.46 9.68
N VAL A 205 19.25 -1.63 9.87
CA VAL A 205 19.71 -2.90 9.28
C VAL A 205 19.67 -2.86 7.75
N ALA A 206 18.64 -2.26 7.15
CA ALA A 206 18.57 -2.10 5.70
C ALA A 206 19.70 -1.19 5.18
N ALA A 207 20.08 -0.15 5.91
CA ALA A 207 21.21 0.72 5.56
C ALA A 207 22.56 -0.02 5.62
N ILE A 208 22.78 -0.87 6.64
CA ILE A 208 23.99 -1.70 6.76
C ILE A 208 24.07 -2.75 5.64
N ALA A 209 22.93 -3.37 5.30
CA ALA A 209 22.87 -4.32 4.19
C ALA A 209 23.19 -3.65 2.84
N ALA A 210 22.68 -2.44 2.61
CA ALA A 210 23.00 -1.65 1.41
C ALA A 210 24.50 -1.29 1.34
N GLN A 211 25.14 -1.00 2.47
CA GLN A 211 26.57 -0.74 2.53
C GLN A 211 27.41 -1.99 2.25
N THR A 212 26.94 -3.18 2.65
CA THR A 212 27.62 -4.46 2.39
C THR A 212 27.51 -4.85 0.91
N ASN A 213 26.37 -4.58 0.26
CA ASN A 213 26.18 -4.77 -1.19
C ASN A 213 27.05 -3.82 -2.03
N LEU A 214 27.57 -2.74 -1.45
CA LEU A 214 28.47 -1.79 -2.11
C LEU A 214 29.96 -2.18 -1.98
N LEU A 215 30.29 -3.18 -1.16
CA LEU A 215 31.65 -3.71 -0.99
C LEU A 215 31.88 -5.05 -1.72
N ALA A 216 30.83 -5.66 -2.28
CA ALA A 216 30.88 -6.89 -3.07
C ALA A 216 30.76 -6.58 -4.58
#